data_AF-A0A8S3Y458-F1
#
_entry.id   AF-A0A8S3Y458-F1
#
_cell.length_a   1.000
_cell.length_b   1.000
_cell.length_c   1.000
_cell.angle_alpha   90.00
_cell.angle_beta   90.00
_cell.angle_gamma   90.00
#
_symmetry.space_group_name_H-M   'P 1'
#
loop_
_entity.id
_entity.type
_entity.pdbx_description
1 polymer ?
#
loop_
_entity_poly.entity_id
_entity_poly.type
_entity_poly.pdbx_seq_one_letter_code
_entity_poly.pdbx_strand_id
1 'polypeptide(L)'
;MDSFFDSLPIMESHYCRAKTQKKYLLPEWKTKQSLYKFYQDDRCKSRDVRPLSIATFYEAFDAKNLGLYFPRKDQCKKCSLFKVGNLSAEEYSEHQQKKEEARIEKDKDKNEGKIVFTVDMQAVVMTPKSKLSSL
;
A
#
# COMPACT_ATOMS: atom_id res chain seq x y z
N MET A 1 -26.95 -1.02 -3.54
CA MET A 1 -25.56 -1.51 -3.66
C MET A 1 -24.59 -0.35 -3.81
N ASP A 2 -24.91 0.64 -4.65
CA ASP A 2 -24.06 1.83 -4.83
C ASP A 2 -23.81 2.60 -3.53
N SER A 3 -24.86 2.81 -2.74
CA SER A 3 -24.79 3.46 -1.42
C SER A 3 -23.94 2.73 -0.38
N PHE A 4 -23.68 1.44 -0.56
CA PHE A 4 -22.77 0.70 0.32
C PHE A 4 -21.33 1.02 -0.03
N PHE A 5 -20.94 0.86 -1.29
CA PHE A 5 -19.58 1.15 -1.73
C PHE A 5 -19.18 2.62 -1.54
N ASP A 6 -20.13 3.55 -1.69
CA ASP A 6 -19.88 5.00 -1.46
C ASP A 6 -19.70 5.34 0.02
N SER A 7 -20.19 4.49 0.93
CA SER A 7 -19.99 4.64 2.37
C SER A 7 -18.65 4.10 2.88
N LEU A 8 -17.94 3.32 2.06
CA LEU A 8 -16.64 2.75 2.45
C LEU A 8 -15.55 3.82 2.36
N PRO A 9 -14.58 3.81 3.27
CA PRO A 9 -13.48 4.76 3.21
C PRO A 9 -12.55 4.45 2.03
N ILE A 10 -12.39 5.43 1.13
CA ILE A 10 -11.57 5.34 -0.07
C ILE A 10 -10.28 6.15 0.12
N MET A 11 -9.18 5.57 -0.32
CA MET A 11 -7.89 6.22 -0.47
C MET A 11 -7.56 6.39 -1.96
N GLU A 12 -7.11 7.59 -2.33
CA GLU A 12 -6.61 7.85 -3.67
C GLU A 12 -5.20 7.27 -3.84
N SER A 13 -4.91 6.63 -4.97
CA SER A 13 -3.56 6.13 -5.22
C SER A 13 -2.59 7.26 -5.55
N HIS A 14 -2.03 7.90 -4.52
CA HIS A 14 -1.11 9.04 -4.66
C HIS A 14 0.03 8.79 -5.66
N TYR A 15 0.56 7.56 -5.70
CA TYR A 15 1.66 7.15 -6.58
C TYR A 15 1.24 6.67 -7.99
N CYS A 16 -0.04 6.41 -8.22
CA CYS A 16 -0.53 5.85 -9.49
C CYS A 16 -1.52 6.76 -10.23
N ARG A 17 -1.78 7.98 -9.74
CA ARG A 17 -2.75 8.92 -10.34
C ARG A 17 -2.49 9.21 -11.82
N ALA A 18 -1.22 9.22 -12.24
CA ALA A 18 -0.84 9.46 -13.63
C ALA A 18 -1.11 8.26 -14.56
N LYS A 19 -1.26 7.03 -14.01
CA LYS A 19 -1.38 5.79 -14.79
C LYS A 19 -2.73 5.10 -14.66
N THR A 20 -3.45 5.31 -13.56
CA THR A 20 -4.75 4.67 -13.31
C THR A 20 -5.69 5.60 -12.56
N GLN A 21 -6.99 5.54 -12.90
CA GLN A 21 -8.07 6.20 -12.14
C GLN A 21 -8.67 5.27 -11.07
N LYS A 22 -7.92 4.23 -10.66
CA LYS A 22 -8.43 3.19 -9.75
C LYS A 22 -8.52 3.74 -8.33
N LYS A 23 -9.68 3.59 -7.71
CA LYS A 23 -9.94 4.00 -6.32
C LYS A 23 -9.65 2.82 -5.40
N TYR A 24 -8.90 3.03 -4.32
CA TYR A 24 -8.55 1.91 -3.44
C TYR A 24 -9.23 2.03 -2.09
N LEU A 25 -9.85 0.95 -1.62
CA LEU A 25 -10.37 0.87 -0.26
C LEU A 25 -9.21 0.80 0.74
N LEU A 26 -9.42 1.36 1.94
CA LEU A 26 -8.49 1.21 3.05
C LEU A 26 -8.20 -0.27 3.35
N PRO A 27 -7.01 -0.60 3.90
CA PRO A 27 -6.55 -1.98 4.07
C PRO A 27 -7.24 -2.75 5.22
N GLU A 28 -8.52 -2.50 5.46
CA GLU A 28 -9.34 -3.25 6.41
C GLU A 28 -9.66 -4.65 5.87
N TRP A 29 -9.86 -4.77 4.56
CA TRP A 29 -10.17 -6.02 3.88
C TRP A 29 -9.04 -6.46 2.95
N LYS A 30 -8.49 -7.65 3.19
CA LYS A 30 -7.41 -8.23 2.39
C LYS A 30 -7.90 -8.87 1.09
N THR A 31 -9.13 -9.36 1.06
CA THR A 31 -9.72 -10.06 -0.10
C THR A 31 -11.14 -9.59 -0.40
N LYS A 32 -11.59 -9.72 -1.65
CA LYS A 32 -12.97 -9.41 -2.05
C LYS A 32 -13.98 -10.26 -1.26
N GLN A 33 -13.60 -11.48 -0.87
CA GLN A 33 -14.38 -12.37 -0.02
C GLN A 33 -14.58 -11.79 1.39
N SER A 34 -13.52 -11.25 2.01
CA SER A 34 -13.65 -10.59 3.32
C SER A 34 -14.56 -9.36 3.27
N LEU A 35 -14.48 -8.59 2.17
CA LEU A 35 -15.36 -7.44 1.96
C LEU A 35 -16.82 -7.88 1.75
N TYR A 36 -17.05 -8.97 1.02
CA TYR A 36 -18.38 -9.53 0.83
C TYR A 36 -19.00 -10.04 2.14
N LYS A 37 -18.22 -10.70 3.01
CA LYS A 37 -18.68 -11.08 4.36
C LYS A 37 -19.09 -9.85 5.17
N PHE A 38 -18.27 -8.81 5.16
CA PHE A 38 -18.62 -7.55 5.81
C PHE A 38 -19.92 -6.94 5.26
N TYR A 39 -20.13 -6.97 3.93
CA TYR A 39 -21.40 -6.55 3.34
C TYR A 39 -22.60 -7.37 3.82
N GLN A 40 -22.44 -8.69 3.93
CA GLN A 40 -23.49 -9.57 4.44
C GLN A 40 -23.84 -9.25 5.90
N ASP A 41 -22.82 -9.02 6.73
CA ASP A 41 -23.01 -8.73 8.15
C ASP A 41 -23.57 -7.31 8.37
N ASP A 42 -22.99 -6.29 7.74
CA ASP A 42 -23.35 -4.89 7.93
C ASP A 42 -24.70 -4.52 7.30
N ARG A 43 -25.02 -5.03 6.10
CA ARG A 43 -26.21 -4.59 5.35
C ARG A 43 -27.33 -5.61 5.29
N CYS A 44 -27.01 -6.90 5.27
CA CYS A 44 -28.02 -7.94 5.07
C CYS A 44 -28.57 -8.42 6.42
N LYS A 45 -27.71 -8.72 7.40
CA LYS A 45 -28.15 -9.13 8.74
C LYS A 45 -28.80 -8.00 9.53
N SER A 46 -28.29 -6.77 9.45
CA SER A 46 -28.84 -5.63 10.18
C SER A 46 -30.22 -5.15 9.67
N ARG A 47 -30.58 -5.52 8.43
CA ARG A 47 -31.82 -5.07 7.75
C ARG A 47 -32.76 -6.21 7.39
N ASP A 48 -32.43 -7.44 7.78
CA ASP A 48 -33.14 -8.67 7.43
C ASP A 48 -33.40 -8.83 5.92
N VAL A 49 -32.41 -8.48 5.10
CA VAL A 49 -32.49 -8.55 3.63
C VAL A 49 -31.66 -9.72 3.12
N ARG A 50 -32.15 -10.45 2.11
CA ARG A 50 -31.35 -11.50 1.45
C ARG A 50 -30.13 -10.90 0.76
N PRO A 51 -28.91 -11.41 1.01
CA PRO A 51 -27.72 -10.94 0.31
C PRO A 51 -27.77 -11.29 -1.17
N LEU A 52 -27.21 -10.39 -1.99
CA LEU A 52 -26.96 -10.62 -3.42
C LEU A 52 -25.96 -11.76 -3.60
N SER A 53 -25.95 -12.38 -4.78
CA SER A 53 -24.92 -13.37 -5.09
C SER A 53 -23.52 -12.74 -5.09
N ILE A 54 -22.51 -13.53 -4.69
CA ILE A 54 -21.11 -13.08 -4.66
C ILE A 54 -20.61 -12.63 -6.04
N ALA A 55 -21.13 -13.26 -7.11
CA ALA A 55 -20.81 -12.89 -8.49
C ALA A 55 -21.28 -11.46 -8.81
N THR A 56 -22.56 -11.17 -8.53
CA THR A 56 -23.13 -9.82 -8.71
C THR A 56 -22.39 -8.79 -7.88
N PHE A 57 -21.95 -9.16 -6.67
CA PHE A 57 -21.17 -8.27 -5.80
C PHE A 57 -19.79 -7.95 -6.39
N TYR A 58 -19.11 -8.93 -6.99
CA TYR A 58 -17.82 -8.70 -7.63
C TYR A 58 -17.95 -7.88 -8.91
N GLU A 59 -18.98 -8.13 -9.71
CA GLU A 59 -19.27 -7.33 -10.90
C GLU A 59 -19.52 -5.86 -10.53
N ALA A 60 -20.33 -5.60 -9.50
CA ALA A 60 -20.58 -4.24 -9.02
C ALA A 60 -19.31 -3.57 -8.46
N PHE A 61 -18.46 -4.33 -7.77
CA PHE A 61 -17.17 -3.83 -7.27
C PHE A 61 -16.23 -3.42 -8.41
N ASP A 62 -16.13 -4.25 -9.45
CA ASP A 62 -15.27 -3.98 -10.60
C ASP A 62 -15.84 -2.85 -11.48
N ALA A 63 -17.16 -2.77 -11.64
CA ALA A 63 -17.84 -1.69 -12.34
C ALA A 63 -17.58 -0.31 -11.70
N LYS A 64 -17.45 -0.23 -10.37
CA LYS A 64 -17.06 1.00 -9.66
C LYS A 64 -15.55 1.32 -9.73
N ASN A 65 -14.77 0.53 -10.46
CA ASN A 65 -13.31 0.67 -10.57
C ASN A 65 -12.62 0.73 -9.19
N LEU A 66 -13.12 -0.07 -8.25
CA LEU A 66 -12.56 -0.19 -6.91
C LEU A 66 -11.43 -1.22 -6.89
N GLY A 67 -10.47 -1.00 -6.00
CA GLY A 67 -9.37 -1.91 -5.71
C GLY A 67 -9.26 -2.07 -4.21
N LEU A 68 -8.82 -3.24 -3.76
CA LEU A 68 -8.33 -3.38 -2.39
C LEU A 68 -6.91 -2.85 -2.35
N TYR A 69 -6.65 -1.84 -1.51
CA TYR A 69 -5.29 -1.34 -1.38
C TYR A 69 -4.44 -2.38 -0.66
N PHE A 70 -3.39 -2.83 -1.33
CA PHE A 70 -2.26 -3.41 -0.63
C PHE A 70 -1.03 -2.56 -1.00
N PRO A 71 -0.44 -1.82 -0.06
CA PRO A 71 0.76 -1.04 -0.34
C PRO A 71 1.88 -2.00 -0.74
N ARG A 72 2.11 -2.21 -2.04
CA ARG A 72 3.19 -3.09 -2.53
C ARG A 72 4.51 -2.34 -2.70
N LYS A 73 4.45 -1.01 -2.82
CA LYS A 73 5.62 -0.13 -2.91
C LYS A 73 6.07 0.26 -1.49
N ASP A 74 7.37 0.50 -1.33
CA ASP A 74 7.99 0.97 -0.08
C ASP A 74 7.91 0.00 1.12
N GLN A 75 7.65 -1.28 0.88
CA GLN A 75 7.79 -2.29 1.92
C GLN A 75 9.26 -2.65 2.15
N CYS A 76 9.69 -2.62 3.41
CA CYS A 76 10.99 -3.18 3.76
C CYS A 76 10.99 -4.70 3.54
N LYS A 77 11.89 -5.18 2.66
CA LYS A 77 12.04 -6.61 2.34
C LYS A 77 12.22 -7.47 3.59
N LYS A 78 13.05 -7.05 4.55
CA LYS A 78 13.30 -7.79 5.80
C LYS A 78 12.04 -7.89 6.66
N CYS A 79 11.32 -6.79 6.86
CA CYS A 79 10.03 -6.80 7.55
C CYS A 79 8.99 -7.72 6.88
N SER A 80 8.95 -7.72 5.54
CA SER A 80 8.02 -8.57 4.80
C SER A 80 8.39 -10.05 4.89
N LEU A 81 9.68 -10.40 4.87
CA LEU A 81 10.15 -11.78 5.04
C LEU A 81 9.84 -12.31 6.45
N PHE A 82 10.06 -11.51 7.49
CA PHE A 82 9.72 -11.89 8.86
C PHE A 82 8.23 -12.17 9.04
N LYS A 83 7.35 -11.33 8.46
CA LYS A 83 5.89 -11.54 8.49
C LYS A 83 5.44 -12.85 7.85
N VAL A 84 6.20 -13.37 6.89
CA VAL A 84 5.91 -14.63 6.18
C VAL A 84 6.61 -15.82 6.84
N GLY A 85 7.40 -15.59 7.91
CA GLY A 85 8.12 -16.64 8.62
C GLY A 85 9.43 -17.09 7.95
N ASN A 86 9.90 -16.34 6.95
CA ASN A 86 11.13 -16.65 6.19
C ASN A 86 12.35 -15.85 6.68
N LEU A 87 12.29 -15.28 7.88
CA LEU A 87 13.41 -14.57 8.52
C LEU A 87 13.43 -14.95 10.00
N SER A 88 14.61 -15.16 10.56
CA SER A 88 14.76 -15.46 11.99
C SER A 88 14.36 -14.26 12.86
N ALA A 89 13.99 -14.54 14.12
CA ALA A 89 13.67 -13.50 15.10
C ALA A 89 14.89 -12.62 15.43
N GLU A 90 16.08 -13.22 15.45
CA GLU A 90 17.36 -12.53 15.69
C GLU A 90 17.65 -11.51 14.59
N GLU A 91 17.61 -11.92 13.32
CA GLU A 91 17.81 -11.03 12.16
C GLU A 91 16.77 -9.91 12.09
N TYR A 92 15.53 -10.18 12.50
CA TYR A 92 14.49 -9.17 12.57
C TYR A 92 14.73 -8.17 13.71
N SER A 93 15.17 -8.65 14.87
CA SER A 93 15.51 -7.80 16.03
C SER A 93 16.64 -6.84 15.67
N GLU A 94 17.74 -7.34 15.10
CA GLU A 94 18.84 -6.51 14.62
C GLU A 94 18.39 -5.48 13.58
N HIS A 95 17.49 -5.87 12.66
CA HIS A 95 16.93 -4.96 11.68
C HIS A 95 16.12 -3.82 12.34
N GLN A 96 15.32 -4.11 13.36
CA GLN A 96 14.58 -3.08 14.10
C GLN A 96 15.53 -2.17 14.88
N GLN A 97 16.57 -2.72 15.50
CA GLN A 97 17.56 -1.93 16.24
C GLN A 97 18.25 -0.91 15.32
N LYS A 98 18.81 -1.36 14.18
CA LYS A 98 19.49 -0.48 13.22
C LYS A 98 18.57 0.59 12.65
N LYS A 99 17.29 0.25 12.46
CA LYS A 99 16.26 1.19 12.00
C LYS A 99 16.02 2.30 13.03
N GLU A 100 16.03 1.97 14.31
CA GLU A 100 15.84 2.94 15.38
C GLU A 100 17.08 3.81 15.57
N GLU A 101 18.27 3.22 15.57
CA GLU A 101 19.55 3.94 15.61
C GLU A 101 19.64 4.98 14.50
N ALA A 102 19.29 4.60 13.25
CA ALA A 102 19.28 5.53 12.12
C ALA A 102 18.25 6.67 12.25
N ARG A 103 17.12 6.44 12.93
CA ARG A 103 16.11 7.48 13.17
C ARG A 103 16.56 8.46 14.24
N ILE A 104 17.11 7.94 15.33
CA ILE A 104 17.69 8.74 16.41
C ILE A 104 18.79 9.65 15.83
N GLU A 105 19.67 9.11 15.00
CA GLU A 105 20.75 9.89 14.41
C GLU A 105 20.23 10.95 13.44
N LYS A 106 19.27 10.59 12.58
CA LYS A 106 18.61 11.56 11.69
C LYS A 106 17.92 12.69 12.46
N ASP A 107 17.28 12.39 13.59
CA ASP A 107 16.61 13.43 14.38
C ASP A 107 17.60 14.30 15.15
N LYS A 108 18.75 13.76 15.57
CA LYS A 108 19.87 14.59 16.06
C LYS A 108 20.39 15.51 14.96
N ASP A 109 20.69 14.97 13.77
CA ASP A 109 21.21 15.74 12.63
C ASP A 109 20.29 16.91 12.24
N LYS A 110 18.96 16.69 12.27
CA LYS A 110 17.98 17.74 12.01
C LYS A 110 17.99 18.86 13.05
N ASN A 111 18.22 18.52 14.31
CA ASN A 111 18.14 19.47 15.42
C ASN A 111 19.47 20.18 15.68
N GLU A 112 20.59 19.70 15.12
CA GLU A 112 21.91 20.33 15.23
C GLU A 112 22.08 21.62 14.40
N GLY A 113 21.03 22.10 13.71
CA GLY A 113 21.07 23.36 12.96
C GLY A 113 21.96 23.32 11.70
N LYS A 114 22.34 22.11 11.26
CA LYS A 114 23.08 21.90 10.02
C LYS A 114 22.14 21.96 8.83
N ILE A 115 22.45 22.78 7.84
CA ILE A 115 21.74 22.78 6.55
C ILE A 115 22.38 21.69 5.69
N VAL A 116 21.68 20.57 5.53
CA VAL A 116 22.12 19.45 4.69
C VAL A 116 21.38 19.52 3.35
N PHE A 117 22.12 19.75 2.28
CA PHE A 117 21.60 19.66 0.91
C PHE A 117 21.81 18.25 0.37
N THR A 118 20.74 17.51 0.18
CA THR A 118 20.77 16.23 -0.53
C THR A 118 20.31 16.46 -1.97
N VAL A 119 21.21 16.25 -2.92
CA VAL A 119 20.93 16.27 -4.35
C VAL A 119 21.12 14.87 -4.92
N ASP A 120 20.09 14.38 -5.60
CA ASP A 120 20.18 13.17 -6.41
C ASP A 120 21.03 13.47 -7.65
N MET A 121 22.30 13.06 -7.63
CA MET A 121 23.18 13.26 -8.77
C MET A 121 22.70 12.50 -10.01
N GLN A 122 21.99 11.36 -9.89
CA GLN A 122 21.48 10.63 -11.05
C GLN A 122 20.36 11.37 -11.80
N ALA A 123 19.64 12.28 -11.13
CA ALA A 123 18.67 13.15 -11.78
C ALA A 123 19.32 14.30 -12.56
N VAL A 124 20.58 14.64 -12.24
CA VAL A 124 21.29 15.82 -12.77
C VAL A 124 22.34 15.45 -13.83
N VAL A 125 22.73 14.18 -13.98
CA VAL A 125 23.73 13.82 -14.99
C VAL A 125 23.13 13.85 -16.39
N MET A 126 23.42 14.91 -17.13
CA MET A 126 23.43 14.91 -18.60
C MET A 126 24.64 14.08 -19.08
N THR A 127 24.76 12.82 -18.68
CA THR A 127 25.84 11.96 -19.17
C THR A 127 25.47 11.46 -20.57
N PRO A 128 26.40 11.48 -21.54
CA PRO A 128 26.16 10.89 -22.84
C PRO A 128 25.85 9.40 -22.68
N LYS A 129 24.64 9.00 -23.04
CA LYS A 129 24.22 7.59 -23.02
C LYS A 129 24.81 6.88 -24.24
N SER A 130 25.76 5.99 -24.04
CA SER A 130 26.22 5.08 -25.09
C SER A 130 25.14 4.01 -25.35
N LYS A 131 24.68 3.88 -26.60
CA LYS A 131 23.69 2.86 -27.02
C LYS A 131 24.35 1.49 -27.26
N LEU A 132 25.16 0.98 -26.31
CA LEU A 132 25.89 -0.28 -26.49
C LEU A 132 25.24 -1.52 -25.86
N SER A 133 24.01 -1.43 -25.35
CA SER A 133 23.22 -2.63 -25.00
C SER A 133 22.06 -2.80 -25.96
N SER A 134 22.41 -3.20 -27.18
CA SER A 134 21.49 -3.78 -28.18
C SER A 134 22.25 -4.83 -29.01
N LEU A 135 22.96 -5.71 -28.31
CA LEU A 135 23.55 -6.94 -28.82
C LEU A 135 23.16 -8.08 -27.89
#